data_AF-A0A7D9D3Q6-F1
#
_entry.id   AF-A0A7D9D3Q6-F1
#
_cell.length_a   1.000
_cell.length_b   1.000
_cell.length_c   1.000
_cell.angle_alpha   90.00
_cell.angle_beta   90.00
_cell.angle_gamma   90.00
#
_symmetry.space_group_name_H-M   'P 1'
#
loop_
_entity.id
_entity.type
_entity.pdbx_description
1 polymer ?
#
loop_
_entity_poly.entity_id
_entity_poly.type
_entity_poly.pdbx_seq_one_letter_code
_entity_poly.pdbx_strand_id
1 'polypeptide(L)'
;KEDCTGFNSEDEYDDQKDRNLPDEEWQKRDDYFSRGMSNLGFEIKQMNEDGACLFRSIADQVYGDQEFHYQVRQDCMNYIVQNRDYFEPYVTEDFDKYVTRKRRWNVHGNHLEIQAMSELYNRTIEVYCYQITPINIFNGSRLINSYEPIRLSYHRLCHYNSISNPNKPSVGVGLGLPNYHTVDIDRRRFNDAVRASDELLIEETMLEDKLKATDWEATNEAIEEQVARESYIQYFRDSERRLKNQGHSASSSTITSSSSPRCSRRGSCSPKGSQSPKGSSSPK
;
A
#
# COMPACT_ATOMS: atom_id res chain seq x y z
N LYS A 1 34.49 -17.41 -11.45
CA LYS A 1 33.70 -16.89 -12.58
C LYS A 1 32.32 -17.51 -12.39
N GLU A 2 31.36 -16.77 -11.85
CA GLU A 2 29.96 -17.20 -11.89
C GLU A 2 29.54 -17.08 -13.36
N ASP A 3 29.02 -18.16 -13.93
CA ASP A 3 28.53 -18.16 -15.30
C ASP A 3 27.29 -17.26 -15.36
N CYS A 4 27.41 -16.10 -16.03
CA CYS A 4 26.34 -15.09 -16.14
C CYS A 4 25.22 -15.49 -17.12
N THR A 5 25.15 -16.75 -17.52
CA THR A 5 24.22 -17.25 -18.54
C THR A 5 22.87 -17.60 -17.93
N GLY A 6 21.78 -17.10 -18.50
CA GLY A 6 20.39 -17.36 -18.06
C GLY A 6 19.79 -16.32 -17.13
N PHE A 7 20.32 -15.09 -17.10
CA PHE A 7 19.70 -13.99 -16.34
C PHE A 7 18.61 -13.30 -17.16
N ASN A 8 17.60 -12.77 -16.46
CA ASN A 8 16.48 -12.08 -17.10
C ASN A 8 16.85 -10.88 -17.99
N SER A 9 18.04 -10.31 -17.78
CA SER A 9 18.55 -9.14 -18.50
C SER A 9 19.89 -9.43 -19.17
N GLU A 10 20.12 -10.68 -19.58
CA GLU A 10 21.39 -11.11 -20.20
C GLU A 10 21.64 -10.41 -21.54
N ASP A 11 20.59 -10.21 -22.34
CA ASP A 11 20.63 -9.56 -23.66
C ASP A 11 21.08 -8.09 -23.60
N GLU A 12 20.82 -7.40 -22.49
CA GLU A 12 21.26 -6.01 -22.27
C GLU A 12 22.79 -5.87 -22.13
N TYR A 13 23.52 -6.96 -21.85
CA TYR A 13 24.97 -6.92 -21.72
C TYR A 13 25.73 -7.09 -23.05
N ASP A 14 25.04 -7.53 -24.11
CA ASP A 14 25.67 -7.97 -25.37
C ASP A 14 25.69 -6.91 -26.48
N ASP A 15 25.05 -5.76 -26.27
CA ASP A 15 24.99 -4.70 -27.29
C ASP A 15 26.30 -3.88 -27.36
N GLN A 16 27.18 -4.32 -28.26
CA GLN A 16 28.55 -3.79 -28.46
C GLN A 16 28.63 -2.58 -29.40
N LYS A 17 27.54 -2.19 -30.07
CA LYS A 17 27.60 -1.19 -31.16
C LYS A 17 27.92 0.24 -30.72
N ASP A 18 27.48 0.64 -29.52
CA ASP A 18 27.71 2.00 -28.99
C ASP A 18 28.90 2.09 -28.00
N ARG A 19 29.52 0.97 -27.62
CA ARG A 19 30.69 0.97 -26.71
C ARG A 19 31.96 1.53 -27.33
N ASN A 20 32.00 1.69 -28.66
CA ASN A 20 33.20 2.10 -29.40
C ASN A 20 33.30 3.62 -29.66
N LEU A 21 32.41 4.43 -29.09
CA LEU A 21 32.50 5.88 -29.15
C LEU A 21 33.66 6.37 -28.25
N PRO A 22 34.51 7.30 -28.71
CA PRO A 22 35.60 7.83 -27.89
C PRO A 22 35.05 8.62 -26.70
N ASP A 23 35.76 8.57 -25.56
CA ASP A 23 35.34 9.23 -24.31
C ASP A 23 35.04 10.73 -24.49
N GLU A 24 35.78 11.41 -25.39
CA GLU A 24 35.54 12.82 -25.72
C GLU A 24 34.16 13.08 -26.34
N GLU A 25 33.65 12.14 -27.13
CA GLU A 25 32.31 12.25 -27.72
C GLU A 25 31.23 12.03 -26.67
N TRP A 26 31.43 11.07 -25.75
CA TRP A 26 30.54 10.89 -24.61
C TRP A 26 30.49 12.13 -23.72
N GLN A 27 31.64 12.74 -23.43
CA GLN A 27 31.69 13.98 -22.66
C GLN A 27 30.93 15.10 -23.35
N LYS A 28 31.08 15.28 -24.68
CA LYS A 28 30.32 16.28 -25.43
C LYS A 28 28.81 16.02 -25.39
N ARG A 29 28.39 14.76 -25.45
CA ARG A 29 26.97 14.38 -25.33
C ARG A 29 26.44 14.66 -23.92
N ASP A 30 27.21 14.31 -22.89
CA ASP A 30 26.88 14.58 -21.49
C ASP A 30 26.73 16.10 -21.25
N ASP A 31 27.66 16.91 -21.77
CA ASP A 31 27.63 18.38 -21.66
C ASP A 31 26.41 18.99 -22.39
N TYR A 32 26.13 18.52 -23.61
CA TYR A 32 24.98 19.00 -24.39
C TYR A 32 23.67 18.66 -23.69
N PHE A 33 23.56 17.43 -23.18
CA PHE A 33 22.39 16.97 -22.46
C PHE A 33 22.20 17.74 -21.15
N SER A 34 23.26 17.91 -20.35
CA SER A 34 23.21 18.71 -19.11
C SER A 34 22.75 20.13 -19.40
N ARG A 35 23.26 20.77 -20.47
CA ARG A 35 22.83 22.11 -20.87
C ARG A 35 21.35 22.16 -21.29
N GLY A 36 20.89 21.15 -22.02
CA GLY A 36 19.48 21.00 -22.38
C GLY A 36 18.57 20.91 -21.15
N MET A 37 18.97 20.12 -20.16
CA MET A 37 18.23 19.98 -18.90
C MET A 37 18.27 21.27 -18.07
N SER A 38 19.41 21.95 -18.00
CA SER A 38 19.53 23.25 -17.31
C SER A 38 18.65 24.33 -17.92
N ASN A 39 18.47 24.35 -19.24
CA ASN A 39 17.55 25.27 -19.91
C ASN A 39 16.07 25.02 -19.53
N LEU A 40 15.73 23.81 -19.11
CA LEU A 40 14.41 23.48 -18.55
C LEU A 40 14.30 23.77 -17.04
N GLY A 41 15.39 24.23 -16.41
CA GLY A 41 15.46 24.45 -14.96
C GLY A 41 15.73 23.18 -14.15
N PHE A 42 16.25 22.13 -14.78
CA PHE A 42 16.64 20.89 -14.12
C PHE A 42 18.16 20.77 -13.98
N GLU A 43 18.60 20.07 -12.93
CA GLU A 43 20.00 19.83 -12.63
C GLU A 43 20.28 18.32 -12.53
N ILE A 44 21.30 17.84 -13.24
CA ILE A 44 21.70 16.43 -13.18
C ILE A 44 22.69 16.26 -12.02
N LYS A 45 22.27 15.53 -10.99
CA LYS A 45 23.12 15.14 -9.86
C LYS A 45 23.76 13.78 -10.16
N GLN A 46 25.10 13.78 -10.14
CA GLN A 46 25.89 12.58 -10.40
C GLN A 46 25.82 11.60 -9.23
N MET A 47 25.46 10.35 -9.51
CA MET A 47 25.44 9.24 -8.56
C MET A 47 26.74 8.46 -8.64
N ASN A 48 27.03 7.65 -7.62
CA ASN A 48 28.19 6.76 -7.68
C ASN A 48 28.02 5.73 -8.81
N GLU A 49 29.08 5.54 -9.62
CA GLU A 49 29.14 4.58 -10.73
C GLU A 49 29.33 3.14 -10.24
N ASP A 50 28.39 2.65 -9.43
CA ASP A 50 28.33 1.27 -8.95
C ASP A 50 27.07 0.55 -9.46
N GLY A 51 26.97 -0.75 -9.17
CA GLY A 51 25.77 -1.53 -9.50
C GLY A 51 24.50 -1.11 -8.75
N ALA A 52 24.56 -0.10 -7.88
CA ALA A 52 23.41 0.47 -7.19
C ALA A 52 22.94 1.80 -7.79
N CYS A 53 23.53 2.28 -8.89
CA CYS A 53 23.24 3.59 -9.49
C CYS A 53 21.74 3.90 -9.64
N LEU A 54 20.93 2.94 -10.10
CA LEU A 54 19.47 3.11 -10.18
C LEU A 54 18.86 3.40 -8.80
N PHE A 55 19.14 2.55 -7.82
CA PHE A 55 18.60 2.70 -6.47
C PHE A 55 19.13 3.97 -5.78
N ARG A 56 20.37 4.39 -6.09
CA ARG A 56 20.96 5.67 -5.64
C ARG A 56 20.22 6.87 -6.21
N SER A 57 19.97 6.86 -7.52
CA SER A 57 19.24 7.93 -8.19
C SER A 57 17.81 8.09 -7.66
N ILE A 58 17.12 6.97 -7.37
CA ILE A 58 15.78 7.01 -6.77
C ILE A 58 15.84 7.39 -5.29
N ALA A 59 16.85 6.91 -4.54
CA ALA A 59 17.07 7.33 -3.17
C ALA A 59 17.29 8.84 -3.06
N ASP A 60 18.04 9.43 -3.98
CA ASP A 60 18.22 10.88 -4.05
C ASP A 60 16.90 11.63 -4.35
N GLN A 61 16.09 11.11 -5.27
CA GLN A 61 14.79 11.72 -5.62
C GLN A 61 13.74 11.61 -4.51
N VAL A 62 13.80 10.56 -3.69
CA VAL A 62 12.80 10.28 -2.64
C VAL A 62 13.26 10.79 -1.27
N TYR A 63 14.52 10.55 -0.90
CA TYR A 63 15.10 10.84 0.41
C TYR A 63 16.07 12.04 0.40
N GLY A 64 16.46 12.53 -0.79
CA GLY A 64 17.45 13.62 -0.91
C GLY A 64 18.91 13.16 -0.74
N ASP A 65 19.13 11.87 -0.48
CA ASP A 65 20.43 11.29 -0.21
C ASP A 65 20.56 9.89 -0.84
N GLN A 66 21.56 9.73 -1.70
CA GLN A 66 21.85 8.49 -2.40
C GLN A 66 22.27 7.34 -1.46
N GLU A 67 22.72 7.64 -0.24
CA GLU A 67 23.14 6.62 0.73
C GLU A 67 21.98 5.76 1.24
N PHE A 68 20.73 6.16 0.99
CA PHE A 68 19.53 5.36 1.24
C PHE A 68 19.29 4.26 0.18
N HIS A 69 20.16 4.10 -0.83
CA HIS A 69 19.99 3.12 -1.90
C HIS A 69 19.77 1.68 -1.39
N TYR A 70 20.34 1.31 -0.23
CA TYR A 70 20.13 -0.02 0.35
C TYR A 70 18.68 -0.20 0.81
N GLN A 71 18.11 0.81 1.48
CA GLN A 71 16.72 0.82 1.93
C GLN A 71 15.78 0.70 0.73
N VAL A 72 15.96 1.58 -0.27
CA VAL A 72 15.20 1.57 -1.53
C VAL A 72 15.23 0.21 -2.21
N ARG A 73 16.41 -0.42 -2.28
CA ARG A 73 16.55 -1.77 -2.86
C ARG A 73 15.78 -2.82 -2.07
N GLN A 74 15.86 -2.82 -0.75
CA GLN A 74 15.10 -3.79 0.07
C GLN A 74 13.60 -3.60 -0.10
N ASP A 75 13.13 -2.35 -0.06
CA ASP A 75 11.70 -2.03 -0.18
C ASP A 75 11.16 -2.40 -1.56
N CYS A 76 11.91 -2.10 -2.63
CA CYS A 76 11.60 -2.52 -3.99
C CYS A 76 11.48 -4.05 -4.11
N MET A 77 12.45 -4.80 -3.59
CA MET A 77 12.42 -6.27 -3.65
C MET A 77 11.32 -6.87 -2.77
N ASN A 78 11.00 -6.25 -1.63
CA ASN A 78 9.88 -6.65 -0.79
C ASN A 78 8.55 -6.44 -1.53
N TYR A 79 8.40 -5.30 -2.20
CA TYR A 79 7.21 -5.00 -3.01
C TYR A 79 7.02 -6.01 -4.14
N ILE A 80 8.10 -6.36 -4.86
CA ILE A 80 8.07 -7.37 -5.92
C ILE A 80 7.62 -8.73 -5.38
N VAL A 81 8.14 -9.14 -4.21
CA VAL A 81 7.75 -10.41 -3.56
C VAL A 81 6.29 -10.39 -3.09
N GLN A 82 5.83 -9.28 -2.51
CA GLN A 82 4.45 -9.13 -2.05
C GLN A 82 3.46 -9.20 -3.22
N ASN A 83 3.87 -8.75 -4.41
CA ASN A 83 3.07 -8.73 -5.63
C ASN A 83 3.57 -9.78 -6.64
N ARG A 84 4.03 -10.94 -6.16
CA ARG A 84 4.63 -12.00 -6.99
C ARG A 84 3.80 -12.35 -8.21
N ASP A 85 2.49 -12.54 -8.04
CA ASP A 85 1.58 -12.93 -9.13
C ASP A 85 1.60 -11.94 -10.32
N TYR A 86 1.87 -10.66 -10.05
CA TYR A 86 1.98 -9.63 -11.08
C TYR A 86 3.37 -9.61 -11.74
N PHE A 87 4.44 -9.75 -10.96
CA PHE A 87 5.82 -9.59 -11.46
C PHE A 87 6.42 -10.87 -12.06
N GLU A 88 6.06 -12.04 -11.54
CA GLU A 88 6.62 -13.33 -11.95
C GLU A 88 6.51 -13.61 -13.46
N PRO A 89 5.40 -13.29 -14.15
CA PRO A 89 5.32 -13.47 -15.61
C PRO A 89 6.33 -12.65 -16.43
N TYR A 90 6.91 -11.59 -15.85
CA TYR A 90 7.91 -10.73 -16.49
C TYR A 90 9.35 -11.11 -16.14
N VAL A 91 9.54 -12.17 -15.36
CA VAL A 91 10.84 -12.72 -14.98
C VAL A 91 11.04 -14.06 -15.68
N THR A 92 12.04 -14.12 -16.56
CA THR A 92 12.35 -15.31 -17.36
C THR A 92 13.19 -16.36 -16.62
N GLU A 93 13.86 -15.97 -15.54
CA GLU A 93 14.57 -16.88 -14.64
C GLU A 93 13.67 -17.34 -13.47
N ASP A 94 14.16 -18.23 -12.62
CA ASP A 94 13.45 -18.59 -11.38
C ASP A 94 13.26 -17.37 -10.48
N PHE A 95 12.01 -17.09 -10.10
CA PHE A 95 11.64 -15.87 -9.38
C PHE A 95 12.39 -15.70 -8.05
N ASP A 96 12.55 -16.79 -7.29
CA ASP A 96 13.21 -16.74 -5.98
C ASP A 96 14.73 -16.51 -6.15
N LYS A 97 15.35 -17.07 -7.20
CA LYS A 97 16.73 -16.75 -7.59
C LYS A 97 16.88 -15.31 -8.06
N TYR A 98 15.94 -14.81 -8.86
CA TYR A 98 15.90 -13.42 -9.33
C TYR A 98 15.92 -12.45 -8.15
N VAL A 99 14.99 -12.62 -7.21
CA VAL A 99 14.88 -11.78 -6.01
C VAL A 99 16.15 -11.87 -5.17
N THR A 100 16.66 -13.08 -4.93
CA THR A 100 17.89 -13.27 -4.15
C THR A 100 19.09 -12.56 -4.78
N ARG A 101 19.21 -12.61 -6.10
CA ARG A 101 20.25 -11.92 -6.87
C ARG A 101 20.07 -10.40 -6.81
N LYS A 102 18.87 -9.89 -7.09
CA LYS A 102 18.56 -8.46 -7.12
C LYS A 102 18.62 -7.77 -5.75
N ARG A 103 18.51 -8.52 -4.63
CA ARG A 103 18.78 -8.00 -3.28
C ARG A 103 20.24 -7.68 -3.00
N ARG A 104 21.20 -8.21 -3.77
CA ARG A 104 22.62 -7.92 -3.62
C ARG A 104 22.89 -6.46 -3.99
N TRP A 105 23.68 -5.75 -3.18
CA TRP A 105 23.89 -4.31 -3.32
C TRP A 105 24.53 -3.88 -4.65
N ASN A 106 25.31 -4.76 -5.27
CA ASN A 106 26.08 -4.51 -6.50
C ASN A 106 25.37 -4.96 -7.78
N VAL A 107 24.11 -5.39 -7.71
CA VAL A 107 23.36 -5.84 -8.90
C VAL A 107 22.54 -4.70 -9.48
N HIS A 108 22.74 -4.41 -10.76
CA HIS A 108 22.01 -3.37 -11.47
C HIS A 108 20.50 -3.61 -11.43
N GLY A 109 19.75 -2.55 -11.15
CA GLY A 109 18.31 -2.52 -11.36
C GLY A 109 17.99 -2.22 -12.83
N ASN A 110 16.79 -2.59 -13.25
CA ASN A 110 16.33 -2.46 -14.63
C ASN A 110 14.83 -2.06 -14.67
N HIS A 111 14.20 -2.14 -15.83
CA HIS A 111 12.82 -1.73 -16.10
C HIS A 111 11.80 -2.26 -15.09
N LEU A 112 11.92 -3.53 -14.69
CA LEU A 112 11.02 -4.17 -13.72
C LEU A 112 11.12 -3.50 -12.33
N GLU A 113 12.34 -3.19 -11.89
CA GLU A 113 12.57 -2.44 -10.65
C GLU A 113 12.01 -1.02 -10.72
N ILE A 114 12.17 -0.34 -11.87
CA ILE A 114 11.63 1.01 -12.06
C ILE A 114 10.10 0.99 -11.96
N GLN A 115 9.44 0.03 -12.61
CA GLN A 115 7.99 -0.12 -12.51
C GLN A 115 7.56 -0.38 -11.07
N ALA A 116 8.22 -1.30 -10.37
CA ALA A 116 7.94 -1.60 -8.97
C ALA A 116 8.10 -0.36 -8.07
N MET A 117 9.16 0.43 -8.25
CA MET A 117 9.38 1.65 -7.47
C MET A 117 8.40 2.77 -7.81
N SER A 118 7.94 2.85 -9.06
CA SER A 118 6.91 3.82 -9.46
C SER A 118 5.58 3.56 -8.74
N GLU A 119 5.22 2.28 -8.58
CA GLU A 119 4.02 1.87 -7.84
C GLU A 119 4.23 2.00 -6.33
N LEU A 120 5.38 1.56 -5.80
CA LEU A 120 5.72 1.63 -4.38
C LEU A 120 5.68 3.06 -3.83
N TYR A 121 6.28 4.02 -4.53
CA TYR A 121 6.30 5.44 -4.10
C TYR A 121 5.09 6.23 -4.60
N ASN A 122 4.18 5.59 -5.32
CA ASN A 122 3.01 6.22 -5.93
C ASN A 122 3.36 7.50 -6.70
N ARG A 123 4.46 7.45 -7.47
CA ARG A 123 4.99 8.57 -8.26
C ARG A 123 5.34 8.11 -9.66
N THR A 124 5.01 8.95 -10.64
CA THR A 124 5.46 8.77 -12.02
C THR A 124 6.98 8.84 -12.07
N ILE A 125 7.61 7.89 -12.76
CA ILE A 125 9.05 7.92 -13.02
C ILE A 125 9.28 8.27 -14.49
N GLU A 126 10.07 9.31 -14.73
CA GLU A 126 10.47 9.77 -16.06
C GLU A 126 11.95 9.44 -16.28
N VAL A 127 12.27 8.70 -17.34
CA VAL A 127 13.65 8.36 -17.70
C VAL A 127 14.03 9.15 -18.94
N TYR A 128 15.12 9.92 -18.86
CA TYR A 128 15.68 10.73 -19.94
C TYR A 128 16.99 10.10 -20.43
N CYS A 129 17.28 10.15 -21.73
CA CYS A 129 18.52 9.60 -22.30
C CYS A 129 19.02 10.50 -23.42
N TYR A 130 19.92 11.45 -23.14
CA TYR A 130 20.45 12.39 -24.16
C TYR A 130 19.39 13.17 -24.98
N GLN A 131 18.15 13.26 -24.48
CA GLN A 131 17.05 14.06 -25.04
C GLN A 131 16.31 14.78 -23.91
N ILE A 132 15.75 15.95 -24.23
CA ILE A 132 14.98 16.78 -23.29
C ILE A 132 13.56 16.25 -23.03
N THR A 133 13.14 15.22 -23.76
CA THR A 133 11.88 14.50 -23.55
C THR A 133 12.19 13.13 -22.97
N PRO A 134 11.37 12.62 -22.04
CA PRO A 134 11.58 11.30 -21.47
C PRO A 134 11.39 10.23 -22.54
N ILE A 135 12.28 9.22 -22.52
CA ILE A 135 12.18 8.03 -23.37
C ILE A 135 11.17 7.02 -22.81
N ASN A 136 11.01 6.99 -21.49
CA ASN A 136 10.08 6.12 -20.79
C ASN A 136 9.39 6.90 -19.66
N ILE A 137 8.09 6.68 -19.52
CA ILE A 137 7.27 7.23 -18.44
C ILE A 137 6.53 6.06 -17.78
N PHE A 138 6.87 5.79 -16.53
CA PHE A 138 6.26 4.73 -15.73
C PHE A 138 5.08 5.31 -14.96
N ASN A 139 3.96 4.58 -14.96
CA ASN A 139 2.72 4.93 -14.27
C ASN A 139 2.05 6.26 -14.71
N GLY A 140 2.38 6.77 -15.90
CA GLY A 140 1.95 8.09 -16.39
C GLY A 140 0.43 8.31 -16.58
N SER A 141 -0.38 7.24 -16.66
CA SER A 141 -1.84 7.35 -16.81
C SER A 141 -2.61 7.18 -15.50
N ARG A 142 -2.03 6.58 -14.46
CA ARG A 142 -2.74 6.32 -13.20
C ARG A 142 -2.61 7.47 -12.19
N LEU A 143 -1.58 8.31 -12.32
CA LEU A 143 -1.20 9.32 -11.33
C LEU A 143 -1.28 10.76 -11.85
N ILE A 144 -2.24 11.05 -12.73
CA ILE A 144 -2.23 12.24 -13.59
C ILE A 144 -2.11 13.59 -12.84
N ASN A 145 -2.38 13.74 -11.53
CA ASN A 145 -2.27 15.08 -10.89
C ASN A 145 -2.09 15.11 -9.36
N SER A 146 -0.90 14.85 -8.81
CA SER A 146 -0.63 15.42 -7.46
C SER A 146 0.82 15.68 -7.11
N TYR A 147 1.76 14.86 -7.58
CA TYR A 147 3.14 14.91 -7.12
C TYR A 147 4.14 15.12 -8.26
N GLU A 148 5.23 15.82 -7.96
CA GLU A 148 6.35 15.99 -8.88
C GLU A 148 6.92 14.59 -9.23
N PRO A 149 7.15 14.29 -10.53
CA PRO A 149 7.67 12.98 -10.93
C PRO A 149 9.10 12.76 -10.43
N ILE A 150 9.47 11.50 -10.26
CA ILE A 150 10.86 11.09 -10.03
C ILE A 150 11.55 11.11 -11.40
N ARG A 151 12.63 11.87 -11.54
CA ARG A 151 13.32 12.02 -12.83
C ARG A 151 14.71 11.41 -12.78
N LEU A 152 14.97 10.53 -13.74
CA LEU A 152 16.22 9.80 -13.89
C LEU A 152 16.86 10.13 -15.23
N SER A 153 18.18 10.34 -15.26
CA SER A 153 18.92 10.35 -16.52
C SER A 153 19.72 9.09 -16.70
N TYR A 154 19.63 8.52 -17.89
CA TYR A 154 20.35 7.32 -18.30
C TYR A 154 21.50 7.71 -19.22
N HIS A 155 22.72 7.42 -18.77
CA HIS A 155 23.96 7.79 -19.43
C HIS A 155 24.73 6.53 -19.86
N ARG A 156 25.40 6.63 -21.01
CA ARG A 156 26.36 5.62 -21.53
C ARG A 156 25.84 4.18 -21.55
N LEU A 157 24.52 4.00 -21.63
CA LEU A 157 23.86 2.69 -21.66
C LEU A 157 24.09 1.81 -20.42
N CYS A 158 24.50 2.38 -19.28
CA CYS A 158 24.79 1.58 -18.09
C CYS A 158 24.59 2.30 -16.76
N HIS A 159 24.43 3.63 -16.77
CA HIS A 159 24.46 4.41 -15.55
C HIS A 159 23.23 5.31 -15.39
N TYR A 160 22.67 5.34 -14.19
CA TYR A 160 21.56 6.20 -13.83
C TYR A 160 22.00 7.32 -12.89
N ASN A 161 21.56 8.52 -13.22
CA ASN A 161 21.74 9.73 -12.44
C ASN A 161 20.38 10.32 -12.03
N SER A 162 20.41 11.17 -11.01
CA SER A 162 19.22 11.86 -10.51
C SER A 162 19.06 13.20 -11.21
N ILE A 163 17.84 13.57 -11.61
CA ILE A 163 17.54 14.90 -12.15
C ILE A 163 16.71 15.67 -11.12
N SER A 164 17.32 16.64 -10.45
CA SER A 164 16.63 17.47 -9.47
C SER A 164 15.98 18.69 -10.13
N ASN A 165 14.90 19.17 -9.53
CA ASN A 165 14.29 20.46 -9.85
C ASN A 165 14.50 21.42 -8.67
N PRO A 166 15.51 22.31 -8.72
CA PRO A 166 15.80 23.24 -7.63
C PRO A 166 14.61 24.15 -7.26
N ASN A 167 13.71 24.41 -8.21
CA ASN A 167 12.56 25.28 -8.01
C ASN A 167 11.37 24.56 -7.36
N LYS A 168 11.37 23.22 -7.35
CA LYS A 168 10.32 22.38 -6.77
C LYS A 168 10.93 21.15 -6.10
N PRO A 169 11.43 21.28 -4.85
CA PRO A 169 11.94 20.13 -4.12
C PRO A 169 10.81 19.13 -3.88
N SER A 170 11.06 17.85 -4.18
CA SER A 170 10.07 16.76 -4.07
C SER A 170 10.52 15.62 -3.14
N VAL A 171 11.53 15.89 -2.31
CA VAL A 171 12.01 14.97 -1.29
C VAL A 171 10.92 14.75 -0.24
N GLY A 172 10.70 13.51 0.18
CA GLY A 172 9.63 13.12 1.12
C GLY A 172 8.25 12.94 0.48
N VAL A 173 8.08 13.34 -0.79
CA VAL A 173 6.83 13.14 -1.53
C VAL A 173 6.68 11.67 -1.91
N GLY A 174 5.53 11.06 -1.57
CA GLY A 174 5.28 9.62 -1.71
C GLY A 174 5.52 8.81 -0.44
N LEU A 175 6.05 9.43 0.63
CA LEU A 175 6.26 8.82 1.94
C LEU A 175 5.30 9.35 3.02
N GLY A 176 4.18 9.99 2.62
CA GLY A 176 3.23 10.60 3.57
C GLY A 176 3.71 11.89 4.24
N LEU A 177 4.86 12.46 3.83
CA LEU A 177 5.46 13.66 4.44
C LEU A 177 5.51 14.87 3.46
N PRO A 178 4.37 15.48 3.09
CA PRO A 178 4.33 16.51 2.04
C PRO A 178 5.03 17.84 2.39
N ASN A 179 5.46 18.07 3.64
CA ASN A 179 6.03 19.35 4.11
C ASN A 179 7.39 19.24 4.81
N TYR A 180 8.17 18.17 4.59
CA TYR A 180 9.47 18.01 5.25
C TYR A 180 10.57 18.86 4.56
N HIS A 181 11.04 19.92 5.22
CA HIS A 181 12.09 20.80 4.70
C HIS A 181 13.49 20.18 4.88
N THR A 182 14.21 20.07 3.76
CA THR A 182 15.48 19.34 3.58
C THR A 182 16.73 20.03 4.13
N VAL A 183 16.61 21.11 4.90
CA VAL A 183 17.78 21.93 5.29
C VAL A 183 18.58 21.35 6.46
N ASP A 184 18.03 20.42 7.24
CA ASP A 184 18.73 19.76 8.36
C ASP A 184 18.47 18.23 8.33
N ILE A 185 19.07 17.52 7.37
CA ILE A 185 18.95 16.05 7.27
C ILE A 185 19.89 15.39 8.29
N ASP A 186 19.40 15.19 9.50
CA ASP A 186 19.90 14.13 10.38
C ASP A 186 19.24 12.80 9.95
N ARG A 187 20.03 11.85 9.44
CA ARG A 187 19.58 10.52 8.94
C ARG A 187 18.60 9.79 9.87
N ARG A 188 18.72 10.01 11.18
CA ARG A 188 17.82 9.44 12.20
C ARG A 188 16.47 10.14 12.24
N ARG A 189 16.46 11.48 12.20
CA ARG A 189 15.22 12.27 12.29
C ARG A 189 14.29 12.02 11.11
N PHE A 190 14.84 11.79 9.92
CA PHE A 190 14.04 11.45 8.74
C PHE A 190 13.35 10.08 8.90
N ASN A 191 14.11 9.04 9.27
CA ASN A 191 13.57 7.70 9.48
C ASN A 191 12.53 7.67 10.62
N ASP A 192 12.76 8.45 11.68
CA ASP A 192 11.80 8.58 12.77
C ASP A 192 10.53 9.33 12.33
N ALA A 193 10.67 10.34 11.46
CA ALA A 193 9.53 11.04 10.87
C ALA A 193 8.69 10.15 9.94
N VAL A 194 9.33 9.33 9.10
CA VAL A 194 8.62 8.37 8.24
C VAL A 194 7.87 7.35 9.08
N ARG A 195 8.54 6.74 10.07
CA ARG A 195 7.90 5.77 10.98
C ARG A 195 6.72 6.38 11.73
N ALA A 196 6.88 7.60 12.25
CA ALA A 196 5.81 8.31 12.93
C ALA A 196 4.63 8.63 12.00
N SER A 197 4.91 8.98 10.74
CA SER A 197 3.88 9.20 9.73
C SER A 197 3.10 7.92 9.43
N ASP A 198 3.78 6.79 9.28
CA ASP A 198 3.15 5.49 9.05
C ASP A 198 2.29 5.06 10.24
N GLU A 199 2.80 5.23 11.47
CA GLU A 199 2.05 4.93 12.71
C GLU A 199 0.78 5.77 12.84
N LEU A 200 0.86 7.08 12.55
CA LEU A 200 -0.30 7.97 12.60
C LEU A 200 -1.36 7.61 11.55
N LEU A 201 -0.93 7.26 10.33
CA LEU A 201 -1.85 6.85 9.27
C LEU A 201 -2.56 5.53 9.61
N ILE A 202 -1.83 4.58 10.19
CA ILE A 202 -2.40 3.33 10.71
C ILE A 202 -3.41 3.63 11.82
N GLU A 203 -3.09 4.53 12.76
CA GLU A 203 -4.00 4.90 13.84
C GLU A 203 -5.30 5.54 13.31
N GLU A 204 -5.20 6.48 12.37
CA GLU A 204 -6.35 7.16 11.75
C GLU A 204 -7.26 6.16 11.01
N THR A 205 -6.68 5.29 10.17
CA THR A 205 -7.43 4.27 9.43
C THR A 205 -8.13 3.27 10.36
N MET A 206 -7.45 2.82 11.42
CA MET A 206 -8.06 1.98 12.45
C MET A 206 -9.21 2.69 13.17
N LEU A 207 -9.08 4.00 13.42
CA LEU A 207 -10.13 4.80 14.07
C LEU A 207 -11.36 4.93 13.18
N GLU A 208 -11.17 5.19 11.89
CA GLU A 208 -12.25 5.24 10.90
C GLU A 208 -12.98 3.91 10.79
N ASP A 209 -12.26 2.79 10.70
CA ASP A 209 -12.85 1.47 10.60
C ASP A 209 -13.66 1.13 11.85
N LYS A 210 -13.15 1.53 13.03
CA LYS A 210 -13.88 1.37 14.29
C LYS A 210 -15.17 2.20 14.32
N LEU A 211 -15.13 3.44 13.82
CA LEU A 211 -16.31 4.31 13.72
C LEU A 211 -17.36 3.72 12.77
N LYS A 212 -16.92 3.27 11.58
CA LYS A 212 -17.79 2.63 10.60
C LYS A 212 -18.40 1.34 11.14
N ALA A 213 -17.63 0.55 11.89
CA ALA A 213 -18.13 -0.65 12.55
C ALA A 213 -19.21 -0.33 13.60
N THR A 214 -19.03 0.73 14.39
CA THR A 214 -20.06 1.15 15.37
C THR A 214 -21.35 1.65 14.69
N ASP A 215 -21.22 2.38 13.57
CA ASP A 215 -22.39 2.82 12.80
C ASP A 215 -23.13 1.62 12.17
N TRP A 216 -22.38 0.64 11.67
CA TRP A 216 -22.95 -0.61 11.16
C TRP A 216 -23.66 -1.42 12.25
N GLU A 217 -23.08 -1.54 13.44
CA GLU A 217 -23.68 -2.28 14.56
C GLU A 217 -25.00 -1.64 15.01
N ALA A 218 -25.02 -0.31 15.16
CA ALA A 218 -26.23 0.42 15.54
C ALA A 218 -27.35 0.30 14.49
N THR A 219 -27.00 0.38 13.20
CA THR A 219 -27.99 0.19 12.13
C THR A 219 -28.50 -1.25 12.03
N ASN A 220 -27.61 -2.23 12.21
CA ASN A 220 -27.98 -3.63 12.22
C ASN A 220 -28.93 -3.96 13.39
N GLU A 221 -28.62 -3.48 14.60
CA GLU A 221 -29.48 -3.68 15.79
C GLU A 221 -30.87 -3.07 15.58
N ALA A 222 -30.97 -1.86 15.02
CA ALA A 222 -32.25 -1.22 14.74
C ALA A 222 -33.10 -2.02 13.73
N ILE A 223 -32.45 -2.59 12.70
CA ILE A 223 -33.11 -3.44 11.71
C ILE A 223 -33.58 -4.73 12.38
N GLU A 224 -32.74 -5.39 13.17
CA GLU A 224 -33.09 -6.62 13.88
C GLU A 224 -34.26 -6.42 14.84
N GLU A 225 -34.27 -5.33 15.60
CA GLU A 225 -35.37 -5.01 16.49
C GLU A 225 -36.68 -4.77 15.72
N GLN A 226 -36.62 -4.03 14.61
CA GLN A 226 -37.79 -3.80 13.77
C GLN A 226 -38.34 -5.11 13.20
N VAL A 227 -37.47 -5.97 12.65
CA VAL A 227 -37.84 -7.29 12.12
C VAL A 227 -38.45 -8.16 13.22
N ALA A 228 -37.87 -8.16 14.43
CA ALA A 228 -38.40 -8.91 15.57
C ALA A 228 -39.79 -8.40 15.99
N ARG A 229 -40.00 -7.09 16.05
CA ARG A 229 -41.30 -6.46 16.37
C ARG A 229 -42.36 -6.79 15.34
N GLU A 230 -42.05 -6.65 14.05
CA GLU A 230 -42.97 -6.96 12.95
C GLU A 230 -43.32 -8.45 12.91
N SER A 231 -42.32 -9.32 13.08
CA SER A 231 -42.51 -10.77 13.16
C SER A 231 -43.42 -11.17 14.34
N TYR A 232 -43.24 -10.53 15.50
CA TYR A 232 -44.09 -10.77 16.67
C TYR A 232 -45.55 -10.38 16.44
N ILE A 233 -45.79 -9.23 15.81
CA ILE A 233 -47.15 -8.78 15.45
C ILE A 233 -47.78 -9.74 14.43
N GLN A 234 -47.01 -10.19 13.44
CA GLN A 234 -47.45 -11.15 12.44
C GLN A 234 -47.86 -12.47 13.10
N TYR A 235 -47.06 -12.99 14.03
CA TYR A 235 -47.35 -14.22 14.78
C TYR A 235 -48.66 -14.11 15.57
N PHE A 236 -48.90 -12.99 16.28
CA PHE A 236 -50.14 -12.78 17.02
C PHE A 236 -51.35 -12.73 16.08
N ARG A 237 -51.27 -12.03 14.95
CA ARG A 237 -52.34 -12.00 13.94
C ARG A 237 -52.65 -13.38 13.39
N ASP A 238 -51.63 -14.18 13.09
CA ASP A 238 -51.80 -15.53 12.58
C ASP A 238 -52.35 -16.49 13.64
N SER A 239 -51.94 -16.34 14.90
CA SER A 239 -52.47 -17.08 16.03
C SER A 239 -53.96 -16.78 16.25
N GLU A 240 -54.35 -15.50 16.28
CA GLU A 240 -55.78 -15.12 16.35
C GLU A 240 -56.58 -15.65 15.17
N ARG A 241 -56.01 -15.64 13.95
CA ARG A 241 -56.67 -16.19 12.76
C ARG A 241 -56.86 -17.71 12.90
N ARG A 242 -55.88 -18.43 13.44
CA ARG A 242 -55.98 -19.87 13.75
C ARG A 242 -57.04 -20.15 14.81
N LEU A 243 -57.10 -19.35 15.88
CA LEU A 243 -58.14 -19.48 16.92
C LEU A 243 -59.54 -19.14 16.40
N LYS A 244 -59.70 -18.09 15.58
CA LYS A 244 -60.98 -17.78 14.92
C LYS A 244 -61.43 -18.88 13.97
N ASN A 245 -60.51 -19.49 13.24
CA ASN A 245 -60.83 -20.64 12.38
C ASN A 245 -61.15 -21.92 13.19
N GLN A 246 -60.67 -22.07 14.43
CA GLN A 246 -61.09 -23.13 15.35
C GLN A 246 -62.42 -22.81 16.08
N GLY A 247 -62.78 -21.54 16.22
CA GLY A 247 -64.04 -21.08 16.85
C GLY A 247 -65.32 -21.32 16.04
N HIS A 248 -65.22 -21.83 14.81
CA HIS A 248 -66.38 -22.26 14.03
C HIS A 248 -66.77 -23.73 14.24
N SER A 249 -66.22 -24.41 15.26
CA SER A 249 -66.68 -25.75 15.66
C SER A 249 -66.55 -25.99 17.17
N ALA A 250 -67.38 -25.34 18.00
CA ALA A 250 -67.79 -25.86 19.31
C ALA A 250 -68.92 -25.02 19.92
N SER A 251 -70.05 -25.67 20.20
CA SER A 251 -71.22 -25.13 20.91
C SER A 251 -71.16 -25.41 22.43
N SER A 252 -71.84 -24.56 23.22
CA SER A 252 -72.30 -24.78 24.63
C SER A 252 -71.20 -24.73 25.72
N SER A 253 -71.39 -24.23 26.95
CA SER A 253 -72.58 -23.82 27.74
C SER A 253 -72.17 -22.96 28.95
N THR A 254 -73.10 -22.14 29.44
CA THR A 254 -73.08 -21.23 30.61
C THR A 254 -72.91 -21.93 31.97
N ILE A 255 -72.16 -21.34 32.92
CA ILE A 255 -72.48 -21.41 34.37
C ILE A 255 -71.99 -20.14 35.10
N THR A 256 -72.88 -19.56 35.90
CA THR A 256 -72.68 -18.42 36.82
C THR A 256 -72.41 -18.90 38.25
N SER A 257 -71.44 -18.32 38.96
CA SER A 257 -71.51 -18.19 40.43
C SER A 257 -70.46 -17.22 40.99
N SER A 258 -70.95 -16.26 41.77
CA SER A 258 -70.22 -15.29 42.59
C SER A 258 -69.84 -15.84 43.96
N SER A 259 -68.61 -15.61 44.44
CA SER A 259 -68.28 -15.42 45.87
C SER A 259 -66.78 -15.13 46.08
N SER A 260 -66.45 -13.98 46.67
CA SER A 260 -65.22 -13.74 47.47
C SER A 260 -65.38 -14.40 48.87
N PRO A 261 -64.38 -14.48 49.81
CA PRO A 261 -63.09 -13.77 49.89
C PRO A 261 -61.85 -14.53 50.49
N ARG A 262 -60.68 -13.85 50.48
CA ARG A 262 -59.47 -13.94 51.36
C ARG A 262 -58.62 -15.26 51.40
N CYS A 263 -57.30 -15.17 51.15
CA CYS A 263 -56.22 -15.15 52.19
C CYS A 263 -54.77 -15.13 51.62
N SER A 264 -53.87 -14.44 52.36
CA SER A 264 -52.43 -14.70 52.62
C SER A 264 -51.34 -14.87 51.52
N ARG A 265 -50.47 -13.85 51.41
CA ARG A 265 -49.03 -13.76 51.82
C ARG A 265 -47.96 -14.81 51.38
N ARG A 266 -46.79 -14.28 50.96
CA ARG A 266 -45.43 -14.86 50.68
C ARG A 266 -45.31 -15.56 49.32
N GLY A 267 -44.26 -15.44 48.49
CA GLY A 267 -42.92 -14.86 48.54
C GLY A 267 -42.01 -15.66 47.59
N SER A 268 -40.84 -15.11 47.19
CA SER A 268 -39.77 -15.71 46.34
C SER A 268 -39.99 -15.59 44.82
N CYS A 269 -38.99 -15.44 43.94
CA CYS A 269 -37.54 -15.21 44.02
C CYS A 269 -37.03 -14.87 42.60
N SER A 270 -36.00 -14.03 42.50
CA SER A 270 -35.30 -13.67 41.25
C SER A 270 -34.46 -14.83 40.68
N PRO A 271 -34.26 -14.95 39.35
CA PRO A 271 -33.25 -15.84 38.78
C PRO A 271 -31.89 -15.13 38.67
N LYS A 272 -30.83 -15.82 39.10
CA LYS A 272 -29.42 -15.44 38.93
C LYS A 272 -28.92 -15.84 37.54
N GLY A 273 -28.06 -14.99 36.98
CA GLY A 273 -27.30 -15.25 35.75
C GLY A 273 -26.21 -16.30 35.92
N SER A 274 -25.91 -16.99 34.83
CA SER A 274 -24.81 -17.95 34.67
C SER A 274 -23.64 -17.32 33.90
N GLN A 275 -22.45 -17.76 34.29
CA GLN A 275 -21.14 -17.19 33.99
C GLN A 275 -20.53 -17.68 32.65
N SER A 276 -19.65 -16.86 32.09
CA SER A 276 -18.73 -17.16 30.98
C SER A 276 -17.63 -18.15 31.37
N PRO A 277 -17.05 -18.94 30.44
CA PRO A 277 -15.90 -19.77 30.72
C PRO A 277 -14.56 -19.06 30.42
N LYS A 278 -13.59 -19.21 31.32
CA LYS A 278 -12.17 -18.86 31.12
C LYS A 278 -11.37 -20.11 30.70
N GLY A 279 -10.39 -19.89 29.83
CA GLY A 279 -9.44 -20.89 29.35
C GLY A 279 -8.26 -21.18 30.29
N SER A 280 -7.60 -22.28 29.98
CA SER A 280 -6.33 -22.79 30.49
C SER A 280 -5.83 -23.77 29.42
N SER A 281 -4.57 -24.04 29.12
CA SER A 281 -3.24 -23.57 29.54
C SER A 281 -2.25 -24.38 28.67
N SER A 282 -1.13 -23.81 28.24
CA SER A 282 -0.03 -24.54 27.57
C SER A 282 0.77 -25.42 28.55
N PRO A 283 1.51 -26.42 28.05
CA PRO A 283 2.70 -26.91 28.74
C PRO A 283 3.98 -26.86 27.88
N LYS A 284 5.08 -26.50 28.57
CA LYS A 284 6.52 -26.76 28.37
C LYS A 284 7.12 -26.73 26.96
#